data_AF-A0A498D8H8-F1
#
_entry.id   AF-A0A498D8H8-F1
#
_cell.length_a   1.000
_cell.length_b   1.000
_cell.length_c   1.000
_cell.angle_alpha   90.00
_cell.angle_beta   90.00
_cell.angle_gamma   90.00
#
_symmetry.space_group_name_H-M   'P 1'
#
loop_
_entity.id
_entity.type
_entity.pdbx_description
1 polymer ?
#
loop_
_entity_poly.entity_id
_entity_poly.type
_entity_poly.pdbx_seq_one_letter_code
_entity_poly.pdbx_strand_id
1 'polypeptide(L)'
;MAVSNNTIINKMIAELQKARELEHQEEKVIKHIENVRLLCDLFLEEDTVTRESSTEITQTELKAMLGEKGTSQTQSNTFKRSYDPQADDANGSSIFDF
;
A
#
# COMPACT_ATOMS: atom_id res chain seq x y z
N MET A 1 -3.38 17.36 -5.52
CA MET A 1 -4.70 17.88 -5.88
C MET A 1 -5.60 16.66 -6.07
N ALA A 2 -6.49 16.37 -5.14
CA ALA A 2 -7.46 15.29 -5.32
C ALA A 2 -8.39 15.73 -6.45
N VAL A 3 -8.36 15.03 -7.57
CA VAL A 3 -9.32 15.28 -8.65
C VAL A 3 -10.68 14.95 -8.06
N SER A 4 -11.60 15.91 -8.05
CA SER A 4 -12.90 15.64 -7.42
C SER A 4 -13.60 14.48 -8.12
N ASN A 5 -14.26 13.60 -7.38
CA ASN A 5 -15.01 12.46 -7.93
C ASN A 5 -15.98 12.90 -9.04
N ASN A 6 -16.55 14.10 -8.89
CA ASN A 6 -17.41 14.72 -9.89
C ASN A 6 -16.68 15.00 -11.22
N THR A 7 -15.41 15.43 -11.19
CA THR A 7 -14.58 15.64 -12.39
C THR A 7 -14.31 14.33 -13.14
N ILE A 8 -14.08 13.23 -12.43
CA ILE A 8 -13.85 11.91 -13.04
C ILE A 8 -15.14 11.43 -13.73
N ILE A 9 -16.27 11.49 -13.03
CA ILE A 9 -17.59 11.14 -13.58
C ILE A 9 -17.92 12.00 -14.82
N ASN A 10 -17.67 13.30 -14.77
CA ASN A 10 -17.90 14.18 -15.92
C ASN A 10 -17.00 13.82 -17.12
N LYS A 11 -15.75 13.41 -16.88
CA LYS A 11 -14.85 12.92 -17.94
C LYS A 11 -15.36 11.63 -18.56
N MET A 12 -15.85 10.68 -17.76
CA MET A 12 -16.44 9.44 -18.26
C MET A 12 -17.66 9.72 -19.16
N ILE A 13 -18.55 10.63 -18.73
CA ILE A 13 -19.72 11.05 -19.52
C ILE A 13 -19.28 11.65 -20.86
N ALA A 14 -18.27 12.54 -20.86
CA ALA A 14 -17.77 13.16 -22.08
C ALA A 14 -17.16 12.14 -23.05
N GLU A 15 -16.40 11.15 -22.55
CA GLU A 15 -15.82 10.10 -23.40
C GLU A 15 -16.91 9.19 -24.00
N LEU A 16 -17.96 8.86 -23.23
CA LEU A 16 -19.11 8.11 -23.74
C LEU A 16 -19.91 8.88 -24.80
N GLN A 17 -20.06 10.20 -24.63
CA GLN A 17 -20.71 11.04 -25.64
C GLN A 17 -19.91 11.06 -26.96
N LYS A 18 -18.58 11.22 -26.88
CA LYS A 18 -17.71 11.15 -28.06
C LYS A 18 -17.75 9.78 -28.75
N ALA A 19 -17.78 8.71 -27.97
CA ALA A 19 -17.95 7.36 -28.51
C ALA A 19 -19.27 7.23 -29.29
N ARG A 20 -20.36 7.82 -28.77
CA ARG A 20 -21.67 7.83 -29.43
C ARG A 20 -21.67 8.68 -30.71
N GLU A 21 -20.98 9.82 -30.73
CA GLU A 21 -20.85 10.66 -31.93
C GLU A 21 -20.05 9.97 -33.03
N LEU A 22 -19.10 9.11 -32.65
CA LEU A 22 -18.21 8.37 -33.54
C LEU A 22 -18.66 6.92 -33.75
N GLU A 23 -19.93 6.60 -33.52
CA GLU A 23 -20.49 5.23 -33.59
C GLU A 23 -20.18 4.52 -34.92
N HIS A 24 -20.08 5.27 -36.02
CA HIS A 24 -19.75 4.74 -37.34
C HIS A 24 -18.25 4.39 -37.53
N GLN A 25 -17.39 4.68 -36.55
CA GLN A 25 -15.96 4.44 -36.59
C GLN A 25 -15.54 3.55 -35.41
N GLU A 26 -15.70 2.24 -35.60
CA GLU A 26 -15.48 1.19 -34.58
C GLU A 26 -14.15 1.34 -33.84
N GLU A 27 -13.05 1.59 -34.55
CA GLU A 27 -11.72 1.79 -33.96
C GLU A 27 -11.70 2.95 -32.94
N LYS A 28 -12.40 4.05 -33.24
CA LYS A 28 -12.46 5.21 -32.34
C LYS A 28 -13.38 4.96 -31.15
N VAL A 29 -14.48 4.24 -31.37
CA VAL A 29 -15.38 3.82 -30.28
C VAL A 29 -14.61 2.98 -29.27
N ILE A 30 -13.87 1.96 -29.73
CA ILE A 30 -13.06 1.08 -28.88
C ILE A 30 -12.09 1.91 -28.04
N LYS A 31 -11.37 2.86 -28.66
CA LYS A 31 -10.43 3.73 -27.96
C LYS A 31 -11.09 4.60 -26.88
N HIS A 32 -12.28 5.14 -27.14
CA HIS A 32 -13.01 5.91 -26.14
C HIS A 32 -13.51 5.03 -24.98
N ILE A 33 -13.90 3.79 -25.25
CA ILE A 33 -14.28 2.83 -24.21
C ILE A 33 -13.06 2.40 -23.37
N GLU A 34 -11.89 2.22 -23.97
CA GLU A 34 -10.64 1.98 -23.23
C GLU A 34 -10.32 3.13 -22.26
N ASN A 35 -10.49 4.39 -22.69
CA ASN A 35 -10.32 5.55 -21.82
C ASN A 35 -11.30 5.54 -20.64
N VAL A 36 -12.56 5.16 -20.87
CA VAL A 36 -13.55 5.04 -19.79
C VAL A 36 -13.15 3.96 -18.80
N ARG A 37 -12.66 2.81 -19.27
CA ARG A 37 -12.15 1.74 -18.41
C ARG A 37 -10.99 2.23 -17.54
N LEU A 38 -10.01 2.91 -18.12
CA LEU A 38 -8.89 3.48 -17.37
C LEU A 38 -9.35 4.47 -16.28
N LEU A 39 -10.37 5.28 -16.58
CA LEU A 39 -10.96 6.20 -15.60
C LEU A 39 -11.65 5.44 -14.45
N CYS A 40 -12.32 4.31 -14.73
CA CYS A 40 -12.87 3.45 -13.70
C CYS A 40 -11.78 2.83 -12.82
N ASP A 41 -10.72 2.32 -13.44
CA ASP A 41 -9.62 1.66 -12.73
C ASP A 41 -8.95 2.67 -11.77
N LEU A 42 -8.63 3.88 -12.25
CA LEU A 42 -8.08 4.96 -11.42
C LEU A 42 -9.02 5.37 -10.28
N PHE A 43 -10.33 5.37 -10.52
CA PHE A 43 -11.33 5.71 -9.50
C PHE A 43 -11.43 4.65 -8.40
N LEU A 44 -11.27 3.37 -8.74
CA LEU A 44 -11.36 2.26 -7.79
C LEU A 44 -10.04 2.02 -7.03
N GLU A 45 -8.89 2.31 -7.65
CA GLU A 45 -7.58 2.21 -7.01
C GLU A 45 -7.38 3.22 -5.86
N GLU A 46 -8.02 4.40 -5.90
CA GLU A 46 -8.01 5.33 -4.76
C GLU A 46 -8.74 4.75 -3.52
N ASP A 47 -9.73 3.87 -3.72
CA ASP A 47 -10.50 3.25 -2.63
C ASP A 47 -9.78 2.04 -2.00
N THR A 48 -8.90 1.34 -2.73
CA THR A 48 -8.20 0.15 -2.21
C THR A 48 -7.10 0.51 -1.21
N VAL A 49 -6.41 1.64 -1.40
CA VAL A 49 -5.39 2.12 -0.44
C VAL A 49 -5.98 2.42 0.94
N THR A 50 -7.28 2.72 1.02
CA THR A 50 -7.97 3.01 2.28
C THR A 50 -8.61 1.77 2.91
N ARG A 51 -8.80 0.68 2.16
CA ARG A 51 -9.45 -0.56 2.64
C ARG A 51 -8.48 -1.64 3.13
N GLU A 52 -7.20 -1.56 2.80
CA GLU A 52 -6.22 -2.58 3.21
C GLU A 52 -5.60 -2.35 4.60
N SER A 53 -5.83 -1.19 5.23
CA SER A 53 -5.35 -0.91 6.60
C SER A 53 -6.34 -1.34 7.70
N SER A 54 -7.09 -2.41 7.49
CA SER A 54 -7.84 -3.09 8.54
C SER A 54 -7.59 -4.59 8.50
N THR A 55 -6.32 -4.99 8.39
CA THR A 55 -5.90 -6.23 9.05
C THR A 55 -5.91 -5.92 10.54
N GLU A 56 -7.09 -6.05 11.16
CA GLU A 56 -7.24 -6.10 12.61
C GLU A 56 -6.49 -7.34 13.08
N ILE A 57 -5.17 -7.23 13.26
CA ILE A 57 -4.39 -8.27 13.91
C ILE A 57 -5.00 -8.39 15.31
N THR A 58 -5.68 -9.51 15.53
CA THR A 58 -6.38 -9.73 16.78
C THR A 58 -5.34 -9.79 17.90
N GLN A 59 -5.68 -9.30 19.11
CA GLN A 59 -4.74 -9.32 20.24
C GLN A 59 -4.21 -10.74 20.53
N THR A 60 -5.00 -11.75 20.17
CA THR A 60 -4.63 -13.17 20.25
C THR A 60 -3.52 -13.54 19.26
N GLU A 61 -3.56 -13.04 18.02
CA GLU A 61 -2.48 -13.24 17.04
C GLU A 61 -1.21 -12.48 17.41
N LEU A 62 -1.33 -11.24 17.91
CA LEU A 62 -0.17 -10.50 18.46
C LEU A 62 0.50 -11.27 19.61
N LYS A 63 -0.30 -11.89 20.49
CA LYS A 63 0.22 -12.69 21.62
C LYS A 63 0.90 -13.99 21.16
N ALA A 64 0.42 -14.60 20.09
CA ALA A 64 1.06 -15.78 19.50
C ALA A 64 2.38 -15.41 18.79
N MET A 65 2.44 -14.26 18.11
CA MET A 65 3.66 -13.75 17.47
C MET A 65 4.74 -13.32 18.46
N LEU A 66 4.37 -12.75 19.60
CA LEU A 66 5.31 -12.32 20.64
C LEU A 66 5.94 -13.51 21.39
N GLY A 67 5.41 -14.71 21.18
CA GLY A 67 5.82 -15.92 21.88
C GLY A 67 5.38 -15.89 23.34
N GLU A 68 4.92 -17.02 23.84
CA GLU A 68 4.52 -17.17 25.23
C GLU A 68 5.76 -17.09 26.15
N LYS A 69 6.17 -15.86 26.47
CA LYS A 69 7.21 -15.60 27.46
C LYS A 69 6.70 -14.61 28.50
N GLY A 70 6.16 -15.21 29.56
CA GLY A 70 6.37 -14.70 30.91
C GLY A 70 5.42 -13.60 31.37
N THR A 71 4.41 -14.02 32.13
CA THR A 71 3.99 -13.27 33.30
C THR A 71 5.22 -12.94 34.15
N SER A 72 5.62 -11.69 34.21
CA SER A 72 6.48 -11.18 35.29
C SER A 72 6.24 -9.68 35.43
N GLN A 73 5.57 -9.34 36.53
CA GLN A 73 5.67 -8.04 37.17
C GLN A 73 7.14 -7.63 37.27
N THR A 74 7.49 -6.39 36.91
CA THR A 74 8.35 -5.54 37.77
C THR A 74 8.50 -4.14 37.18
N GLN A 75 8.29 -3.17 38.06
CA GLN A 75 8.64 -1.77 37.91
C GLN A 75 10.15 -1.61 37.70
N SER A 76 10.53 -0.49 37.06
CA SER A 76 11.83 0.20 37.13
C SER A 76 13.09 -0.62 36.80
N ASN A 77 13.87 -0.16 35.80
CA ASN A 77 15.25 0.28 36.03
C ASN A 77 15.94 0.78 34.75
N THR A 78 16.34 2.04 34.80
CA THR A 78 17.59 2.64 34.31
C THR A 78 18.45 1.81 33.35
N PHE A 79 18.53 2.29 32.11
CA PHE A 79 19.57 1.92 31.15
C PHE A 79 20.97 2.24 31.72
N LYS A 80 21.70 1.21 32.14
CA LYS A 80 23.17 1.21 32.18
C LYS A 80 23.66 0.11 31.24
N ARG A 81 24.13 0.50 30.06
CA ARG A 81 24.82 -0.39 29.12
C ARG A 81 26.31 -0.31 29.42
N SER A 82 26.84 -1.30 30.13
CA SER A 82 28.28 -1.56 30.22
C SER A 82 28.75 -2.20 28.92
N TYR A 83 29.79 -1.63 28.31
CA TYR A 83 30.45 -2.13 27.10
C TYR A 83 31.47 -3.22 27.48
N ASP A 84 31.39 -4.38 26.84
CA ASP A 84 32.32 -5.51 27.01
C ASP A 84 33.16 -5.65 25.72
N PRO A 85 34.51 -5.56 25.76
CA PRO A 85 35.34 -5.50 24.57
C PRO A 85 35.78 -6.87 24.00
N GLN A 86 35.12 -7.99 24.34
CA GLN A 86 35.49 -9.34 23.86
C GLN A 86 34.49 -9.96 22.86
N ALA A 87 34.01 -9.18 21.89
CA ALA A 87 33.38 -9.73 20.69
C ALA A 87 34.34 -9.60 19.49
N ASP A 88 35.47 -10.29 19.60
CA ASP A 88 36.36 -10.53 18.47
C ASP A 88 35.68 -11.55 17.54
N ASP A 89 35.64 -11.23 16.25
CA ASP A 89 35.46 -12.17 15.13
C ASP A 89 34.02 -12.55 14.68
N ALA A 90 33.16 -11.56 14.36
CA ALA A 90 31.90 -11.81 13.63
C ALA A 90 31.62 -10.85 12.45
N ASN A 91 32.57 -10.00 12.07
CA ASN A 91 32.49 -9.20 10.84
C ASN A 91 33.43 -9.80 9.79
N GLY A 92 32.98 -10.90 9.18
CA GLY A 92 33.63 -11.45 7.99
C GLY A 92 33.78 -10.37 6.91
N SER A 93 34.89 -10.44 6.15
CA SER A 93 35.26 -9.45 5.13
C SER A 93 34.08 -9.13 4.22
N SER A 94 33.67 -7.86 4.23
CA SER A 94 32.49 -7.39 3.52
C SER A 94 32.61 -7.65 2.02
N ILE A 95 31.53 -8.16 1.41
CA ILE A 95 31.44 -8.52 -0.01
C ILE A 95 31.31 -7.29 -0.95
N PHE A 96 31.54 -6.08 -0.42
CA PHE A 96 31.64 -4.84 -1.17
C PHE A 96 33.10 -4.38 -1.25
N ASP A 97 33.97 -5.25 -1.76
CA ASP A 97 35.27 -4.85 -2.29
C ASP A 97 35.19 -5.05 -3.81
N PHE A 98 35.25 -3.94 -4.55
CA PHE A 98 35.02 -3.88 -6.00
C PHE A 98 36.21 -4.44 -6.80
#